data_AF-D4XNJ8-F1
#
_entry.id   AF-D4XNJ8-F1
#
_cell.length_a   1.000
_cell.length_b   1.000
_cell.length_c   1.000
_cell.angle_alpha   90.00
_cell.angle_beta   90.00
_cell.angle_gamma   90.00
#
_symmetry.space_group_name_H-M   'P 1'
#
loop_
_entity.id
_entity.type
_entity.pdbx_description
1 polymer ?
#
loop_
_entity_poly.entity_id
_entity_poly.type
_entity_poly.pdbx_seq_one_letter_code
_entity_poly.pdbx_strand_id
1 'polypeptide(L)'
;MPNQINSTNAPKKYDAGDMHDIQSLAEYDMNWMHTAIDRVRRDFIDLSKKLQKQGVHSCYFDELKTTLEMYSYLAEERHNYHAEMSEQYKQEWKNTKGGAE
;
A
#
# COMPACT_ATOMS: atom_id res chain seq x y z
N MET A 1 46.24 -23.07 -20.70
CA MET A 1 45.30 -23.08 -19.56
C MET A 1 44.20 -22.09 -19.88
N PRO A 2 42.92 -22.47 -19.96
CA PRO A 2 41.84 -21.51 -20.15
C PRO A 2 41.50 -20.88 -18.79
N ASN A 3 41.55 -19.54 -18.72
CA ASN A 3 41.07 -18.79 -17.57
C ASN A 3 39.54 -18.98 -17.45
N GLN A 4 39.09 -19.70 -16.42
CA GLN A 4 37.70 -19.64 -15.99
C GLN A 4 37.44 -18.28 -15.36
N ILE A 5 36.74 -17.41 -16.08
CA ILE A 5 36.18 -16.17 -15.52
C ILE A 5 35.05 -16.60 -14.57
N ASN A 6 35.26 -16.48 -13.27
CA ASN A 6 34.20 -16.67 -12.27
C ASN A 6 33.12 -15.60 -12.48
N SER A 7 32.05 -15.98 -13.18
CA SER A 7 30.88 -15.13 -13.48
C SER A 7 29.92 -14.99 -12.29
N THR A 8 30.44 -14.82 -11.07
CA THR A 8 29.63 -14.74 -9.85
C THR A 8 29.16 -13.33 -9.47
N ASN A 9 29.50 -12.30 -10.27
CA ASN A 9 29.19 -10.89 -9.97
C ASN A 9 28.14 -10.25 -10.90
N ALA A 10 27.32 -11.03 -11.60
CA ALA A 10 26.24 -10.46 -12.42
C ALA A 10 25.13 -9.90 -11.49
N PRO A 11 24.64 -8.67 -11.72
CA PRO A 11 23.51 -8.12 -10.95
C PRO A 11 22.28 -9.05 -11.04
N LYS A 12 21.56 -9.23 -9.93
CA LYS A 12 20.28 -9.95 -9.94
C LYS A 12 19.35 -9.27 -10.95
N LYS A 13 18.82 -10.04 -11.90
CA LYS A 13 17.71 -9.60 -12.75
C LYS A 13 16.42 -9.87 -11.99
N TYR A 14 15.62 -8.84 -11.80
CA TYR A 14 14.29 -8.96 -11.22
C TYR A 14 13.30 -9.36 -12.32
N ASP A 15 12.37 -10.25 -11.99
CA ASP A 15 11.31 -10.70 -12.90
C ASP A 15 9.91 -10.26 -12.45
N ALA A 16 8.88 -10.65 -13.20
CA ALA A 16 7.50 -10.34 -12.88
C ALA A 16 7.04 -10.98 -11.55
N GLY A 17 7.67 -12.07 -11.10
CA GLY A 17 7.43 -12.64 -9.78
C GLY A 17 7.95 -11.74 -8.67
N ASP A 18 9.19 -11.24 -8.79
CA ASP A 18 9.73 -10.26 -7.84
C ASP A 18 8.87 -8.98 -7.77
N MET A 19 8.34 -8.53 -8.93
CA MET A 19 7.44 -7.37 -8.99
C MET A 19 6.05 -7.66 -8.40
N HIS A 20 5.51 -8.87 -8.58
CA HIS A 20 4.28 -9.28 -7.91
C HIS A 20 4.45 -9.26 -6.39
N ASP A 21 5.58 -9.79 -5.88
CA ASP A 21 5.85 -9.84 -4.45
C ASP A 21 5.88 -8.43 -3.83
N ILE A 22 6.62 -7.48 -4.42
CA ILE A 22 6.69 -6.11 -3.88
C ILE A 22 5.35 -5.37 -3.95
N GLN A 23 4.57 -5.56 -5.02
CA GLN A 23 3.27 -4.92 -5.18
C GLN A 23 2.24 -5.50 -4.21
N SER A 24 2.24 -6.82 -4.00
CA SER A 24 1.35 -7.47 -3.02
C SER A 24 1.67 -7.03 -1.59
N LEU A 25 2.94 -6.89 -1.23
CA LEU A 25 3.33 -6.34 0.08
C LEU A 25 2.82 -4.90 0.26
N ALA A 26 3.01 -4.06 -0.76
CA ALA A 26 2.53 -2.68 -0.72
C ALA A 26 1.00 -2.60 -0.65
N GLU A 27 0.28 -3.49 -1.33
CA GLU A 27 -1.18 -3.64 -1.23
C GLU A 27 -1.62 -3.92 0.22
N TYR A 28 -1.01 -4.92 0.87
CA TYR A 28 -1.33 -5.29 2.25
C TYR A 28 -1.02 -4.15 3.23
N ASP A 29 0.14 -3.52 3.08
CA ASP A 29 0.56 -2.40 3.92
C ASP A 29 -0.42 -1.22 3.82
N MET A 30 -0.87 -0.89 2.60
CA MET A 30 -1.84 0.19 2.41
C MET A 30 -3.22 -0.18 2.95
N ASN A 31 -3.64 -1.44 2.85
CA ASN A 31 -4.89 -1.90 3.47
C ASN A 31 -4.85 -1.77 5.01
N TRP A 32 -3.74 -2.15 5.63
CA TRP A 32 -3.55 -1.98 7.08
C TRP A 32 -3.50 -0.51 7.47
N MET A 33 -2.82 0.32 6.69
CA MET A 33 -2.76 1.77 6.90
C MET A 33 -4.16 2.39 6.83
N HIS A 34 -4.92 2.07 5.79
CA HIS A 34 -6.29 2.52 5.61
C HIS A 34 -7.15 2.10 6.80
N THR A 35 -7.09 0.83 7.21
CA THR A 35 -7.82 0.30 8.37
C THR A 35 -7.49 1.05 9.67
N ALA A 36 -6.20 1.32 9.91
CA ALA A 36 -5.75 2.02 11.11
C ALA A 36 -6.24 3.47 11.14
N ILE A 37 -6.09 4.21 10.02
CA ILE A 37 -6.56 5.59 9.90
C ILE A 37 -8.08 5.64 10.07
N ASP A 38 -8.81 4.71 9.46
CA ASP A 38 -10.27 4.66 9.56
C ASP A 38 -10.74 4.40 10.99
N ARG A 39 -10.01 3.58 11.74
CA ARG A 39 -10.27 3.41 13.17
C ARG A 39 -10.07 4.73 13.93
N VAL A 40 -8.94 5.41 13.75
CA VAL A 40 -8.65 6.70 14.40
C VAL A 40 -9.71 7.75 14.02
N ARG A 41 -10.09 7.81 12.73
CA ARG A 41 -11.12 8.72 12.22
C ARG A 41 -12.46 8.52 12.91
N ARG A 42 -12.91 7.27 13.08
CA ARG A 42 -14.16 6.96 13.79
C ARG A 42 -14.11 7.40 15.25
N ASP A 43 -13.04 7.04 15.95
CA ASP A 43 -12.88 7.38 17.37
C ASP A 43 -12.80 8.90 17.56
N PHE A 44 -12.14 9.61 16.64
CA PHE A 44 -12.08 11.07 16.61
C PHE A 44 -13.44 11.73 16.36
N ILE A 45 -14.24 11.23 15.40
CA ILE A 45 -15.59 11.74 15.13
C ILE A 45 -16.49 11.57 16.36
N ASP A 46 -16.38 10.43 17.06
CA ASP A 46 -17.17 10.19 18.26
C ASP A 46 -16.74 11.08 19.43
N LEU A 47 -15.44 11.28 19.61
CA LEU A 47 -14.90 12.18 20.64
C LEU A 47 -15.26 13.64 20.37
N SER A 48 -15.09 14.12 19.14
CA SER A 48 -15.42 15.49 18.76
C SER A 48 -16.91 15.79 18.99
N LYS A 49 -17.83 14.87 18.65
CA LYS A 49 -19.25 15.00 18.98
C LYS A 49 -19.52 15.09 20.48
N LYS A 50 -18.80 14.33 21.32
CA LYS A 50 -18.93 14.40 22.79
C LYS A 50 -18.46 15.75 23.33
N LEU A 51 -17.36 16.28 22.81
CA LEU A 51 -16.82 17.59 23.22
C LEU A 51 -17.68 18.76 22.74
N GLN A 52 -18.26 18.66 21.54
CA GLN A 52 -19.23 19.66 21.04
C GLN A 52 -20.45 19.77 21.94
N LYS A 53 -20.96 18.66 22.48
CA LYS A 53 -22.04 18.67 23.48
C LYS A 53 -21.64 19.36 24.79
N GLN A 54 -20.34 19.50 25.07
CA GLN A 54 -19.80 20.22 26.22
C GLN A 54 -19.47 21.69 25.90
N GLY A 55 -19.79 22.17 24.70
CA GLY A 55 -19.60 23.56 24.28
C GLY A 55 -18.29 23.84 23.54
N VAL A 56 -17.50 22.81 23.22
CA VAL A 56 -16.29 22.99 22.39
C VAL A 56 -16.69 23.25 20.94
N HIS A 57 -16.22 24.36 20.37
CA HIS A 57 -16.56 24.74 18.99
C HIS A 57 -15.97 23.77 17.96
N SER A 58 -16.69 23.51 16.87
CA SER A 58 -16.28 22.51 15.87
C SER A 58 -14.98 22.86 15.14
N CYS A 59 -14.68 24.16 14.98
CA CYS A 59 -13.50 24.63 14.26
C CYS A 59 -12.17 24.10 14.82
N TYR A 60 -12.11 23.74 16.11
CA TYR A 60 -10.92 23.15 16.71
C TYR A 60 -10.61 21.73 16.20
N PHE A 61 -11.54 21.12 15.46
CA PHE A 61 -11.42 19.76 14.93
C PHE A 61 -11.19 19.74 13.42
N ASP A 62 -11.40 20.85 12.71
CA ASP A 62 -11.46 20.85 11.23
C ASP A 62 -10.14 20.40 10.59
N GLU A 63 -9.00 20.92 11.05
CA GLU A 63 -7.69 20.56 10.49
C GLU A 63 -7.36 19.08 10.68
N LEU A 64 -7.61 18.54 11.87
CA LEU A 64 -7.38 17.12 12.15
C LEU A 64 -8.35 16.23 11.38
N LYS A 65 -9.61 16.66 11.24
CA LYS A 65 -10.61 15.96 10.43
C LYS A 65 -10.17 15.87 8.97
N THR A 66 -9.79 16.99 8.37
CA THR A 66 -9.29 17.04 6.98
C THR A 66 -8.05 16.18 6.81
N THR A 67 -7.12 16.21 7.76
CA THR A 67 -5.91 15.37 7.71
C THR A 67 -6.23 13.88 7.71
N LEU A 68 -7.15 13.43 8.58
CA LEU A 68 -7.57 12.03 8.65
C LEU A 68 -8.31 11.59 7.39
N GLU A 69 -9.15 12.44 6.82
CA GLU A 69 -9.86 12.17 5.56
C GLU A 69 -8.89 12.07 4.39
N MET A 70 -7.93 12.99 4.29
CA MET A 70 -6.90 12.99 3.23
C MET A 70 -6.05 11.71 3.26
N TYR A 71 -5.55 11.31 4.43
CA TYR A 71 -4.71 10.12 4.51
C TYR A 71 -5.50 8.81 4.36
N SER A 72 -6.77 8.77 4.80
CA SER A 72 -7.66 7.63 4.53
C SER A 72 -7.83 7.43 3.02
N TYR A 73 -8.13 8.51 2.29
CA TYR A 73 -8.22 8.50 0.82
C TYR A 73 -6.92 8.06 0.15
N LEU A 74 -5.78 8.63 0.55
CA LEU A 74 -4.48 8.26 -0.04
C LEU A 74 -4.12 6.79 0.19
N ALA A 75 -4.44 6.23 1.35
CA ALA A 75 -4.19 4.83 1.65
C ALA A 75 -5.07 3.91 0.80
N GLU A 76 -6.35 4.27 0.62
CA GLU A 76 -7.29 3.52 -0.23
C GLU A 76 -6.85 3.53 -1.70
N GLU A 77 -6.54 4.71 -2.25
CA GLU A 77 -6.11 4.84 -3.65
C GLU A 77 -4.82 4.05 -3.92
N ARG A 78 -3.85 4.12 -3.00
CA ARG A 78 -2.59 3.37 -3.14
C ARG A 78 -2.81 1.88 -2.98
N HIS A 79 -3.71 1.45 -2.08
CA HIS A 79 -4.10 0.05 -1.97
C HIS A 79 -4.65 -0.46 -3.30
N ASN A 80 -5.60 0.26 -3.90
CA ASN A 80 -6.20 -0.10 -5.18
C ASN A 80 -5.16 -0.20 -6.30
N TYR A 81 -4.25 0.78 -6.38
CA TYR A 81 -3.16 0.78 -7.34
C TYR A 81 -2.24 -0.45 -7.18
N HIS A 82 -1.80 -0.73 -5.96
CA HIS A 82 -0.91 -1.85 -5.69
C HIS A 82 -1.60 -3.21 -5.90
N ALA A 83 -2.89 -3.33 -5.58
CA ALA A 83 -3.68 -4.51 -5.90
C ALA A 83 -3.76 -4.77 -7.41
N GLU A 84 -4.03 -3.72 -8.20
CA GLU A 84 -4.08 -3.82 -9.66
C GLU A 84 -2.72 -4.25 -10.23
N MET A 85 -1.63 -3.58 -9.83
CA MET A 85 -0.27 -3.91 -10.29
C MET A 85 0.16 -5.32 -9.87
N SER A 86 -0.18 -5.73 -8.63
CA SER A 86 0.07 -7.07 -8.12
C SER A 86 -0.58 -8.14 -9.00
N GLU A 87 -1.85 -7.97 -9.36
CA GLU A 87 -2.54 -8.93 -10.22
C GLU A 87 -1.99 -8.91 -11.65
N GLN A 88 -1.63 -7.75 -12.21
CA GLN A 88 -0.99 -7.66 -13.52
C GLN A 88 0.32 -8.46 -13.57
N TYR A 89 1.24 -8.23 -12.62
CA TYR A 89 2.52 -8.94 -12.58
C TYR A 89 2.37 -10.43 -12.30
N LYS A 90 1.37 -10.84 -11.52
CA LYS A 90 1.04 -12.25 -11.32
C LYS A 90 0.64 -12.94 -12.62
N GLN A 91 -0.12 -12.26 -13.49
CA GLN A 91 -0.47 -12.81 -14.80
C GLN A 91 0.73 -12.88 -15.73
N GLU A 92 1.57 -11.83 -15.77
CA GLU A 92 2.84 -11.83 -16.52
C GLU A 92 3.76 -12.98 -16.08
N TRP A 93 3.86 -13.21 -14.76
CA TRP A 93 4.67 -14.29 -14.20
C TRP A 93 4.13 -15.68 -14.55
N LYS A 94 2.81 -15.86 -14.57
CA LYS A 94 2.19 -17.13 -15.03
C LYS A 94 2.44 -17.37 -16.51
N ASN A 95 2.33 -16.34 -17.35
CA ASN A 95 2.54 -16.46 -18.79
C ASN A 95 4.00 -16.76 -19.15
N THR A 96 4.96 -16.18 -18.41
CA THR A 96 6.38 -16.49 -18.57
C THR A 96 6.74 -17.90 -18.11
N LYS A 97 6.03 -18.46 -17.12
CA LYS A 97 6.16 -19.89 -16.76
C LYS A 97 5.53 -20.84 -17.78
N GLY A 98 4.46 -20.41 -18.46
CA GLY A 98 3.74 -21.21 -19.47
C GLY A 98 4.30 -21.13 -20.90
N GLY A 99 5.26 -20.24 -21.17
CA GLY A 99 5.87 -20.04 -22.49
C GLY A 99 7.21 -20.77 -22.71
N ALA A 100 7.56 -21.71 -21.83
CA ALA A 100 8.79 -22.52 -21.92
C ALA A 100 8.54 -23.90 -22.56
N GLU A 101 7.57 -24.00 -23.47
CA GLU A 101 7.34 -25.17 -24.35
C GLU A 101 7.92 -24.94 -25.74
#